data_AF-A0A2G8RBR2-F1
#
_entry.id   AF-A0A2G8RBR2-F1
#
_cell.length_a   1.000
_cell.length_b   1.000
_cell.length_c   1.000
_cell.angle_alpha   90.00
_cell.angle_beta   90.00
_cell.angle_gamma   90.00
#
_symmetry.space_group_name_H-M   'P 1'
#
loop_
_entity.id
_entity.type
_entity.pdbx_description
1 polymer ?
#
loop_
_entity_poly.entity_id
_entity_poly.type
_entity_poly.pdbx_seq_one_letter_code
_entity_poly.pdbx_strand_id
1 'polypeptide(L)'
;MSWCGYIDILGTREAAASGLSDVRAHLDDFHSALFDHFDSFQNGQCIAASDGAFFEAEGIDDFYDFYRRVRNTLFERGIFFKCSFVPGRIRFEERQKTKPDGSVAFKSLEFSDQATAAFQVESALKGIGCWVKVKDNLPKNTITNFMVVKASGKFSVEKFEDFAFSKFEVGSDDDIFAPAWPHEARLIDSIFYHCHYSIINSDNFSMKYLPLFVNAVRSSDLRDIRFTSGKWERAPYIVHRLVGSKASLAAISKVPGLRYLLLALYDEYFSQNKGEFEEGAEGQIVRLLTSRNDCTTNLNSVPDFVLKPRARAHLMEEISKSRGIRKTRPRSGA
;
A
#
# COMPACT_ATOMS: atom_id res chain seq x y z
N MET A 1 -13.52 3.92 -22.17
CA MET A 1 -14.07 2.63 -21.67
C MET A 1 -14.35 2.86 -20.20
N SER A 2 -15.57 2.61 -19.74
CA SER A 2 -15.94 2.86 -18.35
C SER A 2 -15.28 1.87 -17.39
N TRP A 3 -15.16 2.30 -16.13
CA TRP A 3 -14.57 1.54 -15.03
C TRP A 3 -15.54 1.54 -13.86
N CYS A 4 -15.49 0.47 -13.07
CA CYS A 4 -16.23 0.41 -11.82
C CYS A 4 -15.38 -0.23 -10.72
N GLY A 5 -15.76 0.00 -9.48
CA GLY A 5 -15.03 -0.52 -8.35
C GLY A 5 -15.87 -0.63 -7.10
N TYR A 6 -15.25 -1.19 -6.07
CA TYR A 6 -15.83 -1.39 -4.76
C TYR A 6 -14.79 -1.02 -3.68
N ILE A 7 -15.20 -0.21 -2.70
CA ILE A 7 -14.44 0.10 -1.49
C ILE A 7 -15.10 -0.61 -0.32
N ASP A 8 -14.30 -1.19 0.57
CA ASP A 8 -14.71 -1.84 1.82
C ASP A 8 -13.83 -1.35 2.97
N ILE A 9 -14.40 -0.64 3.95
CA ILE A 9 -13.64 -0.20 5.12
C ILE A 9 -13.35 -1.39 6.05
N LEU A 10 -12.15 -1.39 6.61
CA LEU A 10 -11.66 -2.41 7.52
C LEU A 10 -11.92 -2.00 8.97
N GLY A 11 -12.09 -2.97 9.85
CA GLY A 11 -12.17 -2.70 11.30
C GLY A 11 -13.59 -2.50 11.83
N THR A 12 -14.63 -2.64 11.01
CA THR A 12 -16.03 -2.46 11.45
C THR A 12 -16.45 -3.48 12.50
N ARG A 13 -15.94 -4.72 12.42
CA ARG A 13 -16.15 -5.76 13.44
C ARG A 13 -15.48 -5.42 14.76
N GLU A 14 -14.24 -4.94 14.71
CA GLU A 14 -13.47 -4.52 15.88
C GLU A 14 -14.10 -3.28 16.54
N ALA A 15 -14.59 -2.33 15.75
CA ALA A 15 -15.38 -1.20 16.23
C ALA A 15 -16.69 -1.67 16.88
N ALA A 16 -17.38 -2.64 16.29
CA ALA A 16 -18.61 -3.21 16.85
C ALA A 16 -18.39 -3.91 18.19
N ALA A 17 -17.20 -4.49 18.39
CA ALA A 17 -16.80 -5.05 19.68
C ALA A 17 -16.50 -3.98 20.74
N SER A 18 -16.14 -2.76 20.33
CA SER A 18 -15.80 -1.64 21.23
C SER A 18 -17.05 -0.86 21.64
N GLY A 19 -18.03 -0.72 20.75
CA GLY A 19 -19.33 -0.13 21.06
C GLY A 19 -20.09 0.33 19.82
N LEU A 20 -21.42 0.50 19.95
CA LEU A 20 -22.28 0.99 18.86
C LEU A 20 -21.94 2.42 18.42
N SER A 21 -21.49 3.28 19.35
CA SER A 21 -21.05 4.64 19.04
C SER A 21 -19.86 4.65 18.08
N ASP A 22 -18.94 3.71 18.25
CA ASP A 22 -17.67 3.68 17.53
C ASP A 22 -17.88 3.19 16.10
N VAL A 23 -18.78 2.21 15.91
CA VAL A 23 -19.23 1.79 14.57
C VAL A 23 -19.88 2.95 13.85
N ARG A 24 -20.81 3.65 14.51
CA ARG A 24 -21.51 4.77 13.88
C ARG A 24 -20.54 5.87 13.49
N ALA A 25 -19.60 6.24 14.35
CA ALA A 25 -18.58 7.23 14.03
C ALA A 25 -17.72 6.81 12.83
N HIS A 26 -17.26 5.55 12.76
CA HIS A 26 -16.52 5.05 11.60
C HIS A 26 -17.33 5.08 10.29
N LEU A 27 -18.60 4.71 10.35
CA LEU A 27 -19.48 4.76 9.18
C LEU A 27 -19.77 6.20 8.76
N ASP A 28 -20.05 7.09 9.70
CA ASP A 28 -20.29 8.51 9.43
C ASP A 28 -19.03 9.15 8.80
N ASP A 29 -17.83 8.81 9.29
CA ASP A 29 -16.56 9.26 8.73
C ASP A 29 -16.32 8.72 7.30
N PHE A 30 -16.62 7.45 7.05
CA PHE A 30 -16.52 6.85 5.73
C PHE A 30 -17.46 7.53 4.73
N HIS A 31 -18.74 7.66 5.07
CA HIS A 31 -19.73 8.28 4.19
C HIS A 31 -19.44 9.76 3.96
N SER A 32 -19.01 10.48 4.99
CA SER A 32 -18.62 11.89 4.86
C SER A 32 -17.40 12.05 3.95
N ALA A 33 -16.36 11.21 4.10
CA ALA A 33 -15.19 11.27 3.23
C ALA A 33 -15.55 10.99 1.76
N LEU A 34 -16.43 10.02 1.49
CA LEU A 34 -16.93 9.78 0.13
C LEU A 34 -17.71 10.97 -0.41
N PHE A 35 -18.61 11.56 0.40
CA PHE A 35 -19.46 12.67 0.01
C PHE A 35 -18.64 13.95 -0.25
N ASP A 36 -17.80 14.35 0.70
CA ASP A 36 -17.02 15.59 0.67
C ASP A 36 -16.03 15.64 -0.50
N HIS A 37 -15.53 14.48 -0.94
CA HIS A 37 -14.56 14.39 -2.02
C HIS A 37 -15.19 14.01 -3.37
N PHE A 38 -16.50 13.74 -3.44
CA PHE A 38 -17.16 13.30 -4.67
C PHE A 38 -17.05 14.32 -5.81
N ASP A 39 -16.96 15.61 -5.50
CA ASP A 39 -16.74 16.66 -6.51
C ASP A 39 -15.43 16.51 -7.30
N SER A 40 -14.44 15.79 -6.74
CA SER A 40 -13.21 15.45 -7.46
C SER A 40 -13.38 14.30 -8.46
N PHE A 41 -14.52 13.62 -8.45
CA PHE A 41 -14.82 12.47 -9.28
C PHE A 41 -15.68 12.87 -10.50
N GLN A 42 -15.01 13.40 -11.52
CA GLN A 42 -15.67 13.92 -12.72
C GLN A 42 -16.43 12.80 -13.46
N ASN A 43 -17.70 13.05 -13.79
CA ASN A 43 -18.59 12.12 -14.51
C ASN A 43 -18.74 10.73 -13.86
N GLY A 44 -18.52 10.63 -12.54
CA GLY A 44 -18.66 9.39 -11.81
C GLY A 44 -20.03 9.20 -11.15
N GLN A 45 -20.30 7.97 -10.72
CA GLN A 45 -21.40 7.63 -9.83
C GLN A 45 -20.85 6.91 -8.61
N CYS A 46 -21.39 7.16 -7.42
CA CYS A 46 -21.08 6.42 -6.20
C CYS A 46 -22.37 6.03 -5.47
N ILE A 47 -22.43 4.80 -4.97
CA ILE A 47 -23.50 4.28 -4.12
C ILE A 47 -22.84 3.65 -2.90
N ALA A 48 -22.99 4.31 -1.76
CA ALA A 48 -22.46 3.86 -0.48
C ALA A 48 -23.57 3.26 0.38
N ALA A 49 -23.27 2.14 1.05
CA ALA A 49 -24.17 1.50 2.00
C ALA A 49 -23.35 0.76 3.06
N SER A 50 -23.64 1.00 4.34
CA SER A 50 -22.86 0.43 5.45
C SER A 50 -21.37 0.78 5.29
N ASP A 51 -20.49 -0.21 5.41
CA ASP A 51 -19.04 -0.16 5.30
C ASP A 51 -18.51 -0.30 3.87
N GLY A 52 -19.41 -0.38 2.88
CA GLY A 52 -19.08 -0.55 1.48
C GLY A 52 -19.55 0.59 0.58
N ALA A 53 -18.85 0.79 -0.53
CA ALA A 53 -19.31 1.69 -1.59
C ALA A 53 -18.93 1.18 -2.98
N PHE A 54 -19.89 1.22 -3.91
CA PHE A 54 -19.68 0.98 -5.33
C PHE A 54 -19.51 2.30 -6.06
N PHE A 55 -18.62 2.34 -7.05
CA PHE A 55 -18.41 3.52 -7.87
C PHE A 55 -18.20 3.18 -9.34
N GLU A 56 -18.52 4.12 -10.23
CA GLU A 56 -18.31 4.06 -11.68
C GLU A 56 -17.65 5.34 -12.16
N ALA A 57 -16.73 5.21 -13.12
CA ALA A 57 -16.02 6.29 -13.79
C ALA A 57 -16.03 6.09 -15.31
N GLU A 58 -15.99 7.17 -16.09
CA GLU A 58 -15.88 7.07 -17.55
C GLU A 58 -14.46 6.70 -18.02
N GLY A 59 -13.44 7.14 -17.28
CA GLY A 59 -12.03 6.85 -17.48
C GLY A 59 -11.35 6.32 -16.22
N ILE A 60 -10.20 5.66 -16.41
CA ILE A 60 -9.41 5.11 -15.30
C ILE A 60 -8.75 6.21 -14.46
N ASP A 61 -8.30 7.28 -15.12
CA ASP A 61 -7.56 8.36 -14.48
C ASP A 61 -8.47 9.27 -13.64
N ASP A 62 -9.79 9.28 -13.93
CA ASP A 62 -10.79 10.11 -13.24
C ASP A 62 -10.97 9.70 -11.77
N PHE A 63 -10.72 8.43 -11.45
CA PHE A 63 -10.90 7.88 -10.11
C PHE A 63 -9.75 8.21 -9.15
N TYR A 64 -8.54 8.48 -9.68
CA TYR A 64 -7.34 8.58 -8.85
C TYR A 64 -7.43 9.69 -7.81
N ASP A 65 -7.86 10.90 -8.20
CA ASP A 65 -7.91 12.03 -7.27
C ASP A 65 -8.96 11.83 -6.18
N PHE A 66 -10.12 11.28 -6.54
CA PHE A 66 -11.15 10.88 -5.57
C PHE A 66 -10.63 9.83 -4.59
N TYR A 67 -10.08 8.72 -5.10
CA TYR A 67 -9.50 7.66 -4.29
C TYR A 67 -8.43 8.18 -3.33
N ARG A 68 -7.52 9.02 -3.85
CA ARG A 68 -6.44 9.62 -3.06
C ARG A 68 -7.00 10.47 -1.92
N ARG A 69 -8.00 11.32 -2.17
CA ARG A 69 -8.58 12.20 -1.14
C ARG A 69 -9.32 11.41 -0.07
N VAL A 70 -10.13 10.43 -0.47
CA VAL A 70 -10.83 9.51 0.44
C VAL A 70 -9.82 8.73 1.28
N ARG A 71 -8.77 8.18 0.66
CA ARG A 71 -7.64 7.55 1.34
C ARG A 71 -7.02 8.47 2.37
N ASN A 72 -6.69 9.70 1.98
CA ASN A 72 -6.01 10.65 2.83
C ASN A 72 -6.84 10.95 4.10
N THR A 73 -8.09 11.35 3.94
CA THR A 73 -8.99 11.67 5.05
C THR A 73 -9.23 10.49 5.98
N LEU A 74 -9.44 9.28 5.46
CA LEU A 74 -9.72 8.11 6.29
C LEU A 74 -8.47 7.59 6.99
N PHE A 75 -7.31 7.60 6.32
CA PHE A 75 -6.08 7.06 6.90
C PHE A 75 -5.51 7.98 7.98
N GLU A 76 -5.75 9.29 7.92
CA GLU A 76 -5.46 10.19 9.05
C GLU A 76 -6.24 9.83 10.32
N ARG A 77 -7.43 9.24 10.17
CA ARG A 77 -8.29 8.82 11.28
C ARG A 77 -8.08 7.37 11.69
N GLY A 78 -7.14 6.66 11.04
CA GLY A 78 -6.90 5.24 11.26
C GLY A 78 -7.95 4.31 10.67
N ILE A 79 -8.81 4.81 9.80
CA ILE A 79 -9.82 4.03 9.08
C ILE A 79 -9.20 3.59 7.75
N PHE A 80 -8.82 2.31 7.67
CA PHE A 80 -8.24 1.75 6.46
C PHE A 80 -9.30 1.06 5.61
N PHE A 81 -9.07 0.93 4.31
CA PHE A 81 -9.99 0.24 3.43
C PHE A 81 -9.27 -0.57 2.34
N LYS A 82 -9.99 -1.54 1.81
CA LYS A 82 -9.65 -2.26 0.60
C LYS A 82 -10.46 -1.67 -0.55
N CYS A 83 -9.90 -1.75 -1.74
CA CYS A 83 -10.57 -1.26 -2.93
C CYS A 83 -10.26 -2.19 -4.13
N SER A 84 -11.17 -2.25 -5.09
CA SER A 84 -10.92 -2.80 -6.41
C SER A 84 -11.35 -1.81 -7.48
N PHE A 85 -10.72 -1.89 -8.65
CA PHE A 85 -11.11 -1.10 -9.80
C PHE A 85 -10.94 -1.93 -11.07
N VAL A 86 -12.05 -2.20 -11.75
CA VAL A 86 -12.15 -3.13 -12.88
C VAL A 86 -12.84 -2.45 -14.06
N PRO A 87 -12.58 -2.87 -15.30
CA PRO A 87 -13.31 -2.34 -16.44
C PRO A 87 -14.78 -2.76 -16.40
N GLY A 88 -15.72 -1.82 -16.53
CA GLY A 88 -17.14 -2.11 -16.40
C GLY A 88 -18.01 -0.91 -16.05
N ARG A 89 -19.25 -1.18 -15.66
CA ARG A 89 -20.22 -0.20 -15.15
C ARG A 89 -20.92 -0.78 -13.93
N ILE A 90 -21.32 0.07 -12.99
CA ILE A 90 -22.24 -0.34 -11.94
C ILE A 90 -23.65 -0.29 -12.53
N ARG A 91 -24.27 -1.46 -12.68
CA ARG A 91 -25.69 -1.54 -13.05
C ARG A 91 -26.43 -2.27 -11.96
N PHE A 92 -27.65 -1.83 -11.72
CA PHE A 92 -28.52 -2.37 -10.71
C PHE A 92 -29.78 -2.87 -11.37
N GLU A 93 -30.17 -4.09 -11.03
CA GLU A 93 -31.50 -4.60 -11.32
C GLU A 93 -32.33 -4.49 -10.06
N GLU A 94 -33.27 -3.55 -10.06
CA GLU A 94 -34.24 -3.45 -8.97
C GLU A 94 -35.29 -4.54 -9.13
N ARG A 95 -35.45 -5.37 -8.09
CA ARG A 95 -36.55 -6.33 -7.98
C ARG A 95 -37.46 -5.92 -6.84
N GLN A 96 -38.73 -5.74 -7.15
CA GLN A 96 -39.74 -5.39 -6.17
C GLN A 96 -40.83 -6.46 -6.14
N LYS A 97 -41.22 -6.88 -4.94
CA LYS A 97 -42.43 -7.67 -4.70
C LYS A 97 -43.44 -6.79 -3.99
N THR A 98 -44.66 -6.71 -4.51
CA THR A 98 -45.77 -5.96 -3.90
C THR A 98 -46.74 -6.90 -3.18
N LYS A 99 -47.42 -6.38 -2.17
CA LYS A 99 -48.56 -7.03 -1.51
C LYS A 99 -49.84 -6.83 -2.36
N PRO A 100 -50.93 -7.58 -2.08
CA PRO A 100 -52.21 -7.41 -2.79
C PRO A 100 -52.81 -6.00 -2.69
N ASP A 101 -52.47 -5.23 -1.65
CA ASP A 101 -52.90 -3.84 -1.46
C ASP A 101 -52.06 -2.81 -2.25
N GLY A 102 -51.09 -3.28 -3.06
CA GLY A 102 -50.20 -2.44 -3.85
C GLY A 102 -48.97 -1.93 -3.11
N SER A 103 -48.85 -2.15 -1.79
CA SER A 103 -47.68 -1.73 -1.01
C SER A 103 -46.44 -2.57 -1.34
N VAL A 104 -45.25 -1.95 -1.26
CA VAL A 104 -43.96 -2.65 -1.43
C VAL A 104 -43.77 -3.64 -0.27
N ALA A 105 -43.75 -4.93 -0.56
CA ALA A 105 -43.46 -5.97 0.43
C ALA A 105 -41.96 -6.21 0.59
N PHE A 106 -41.21 -6.10 -0.49
CA PHE A 106 -39.79 -6.37 -0.57
C PHE A 106 -39.18 -5.62 -1.74
N LYS A 107 -38.02 -5.00 -1.53
CA LYS A 107 -37.21 -4.35 -2.56
C LYS A 107 -35.79 -4.90 -2.46
N SER A 108 -35.27 -5.38 -3.57
CA SER A 108 -33.92 -5.90 -3.75
C SER A 108 -33.21 -5.10 -4.83
N LEU A 109 -31.93 -4.84 -4.63
CA LEU A 109 -31.03 -4.30 -5.63
C LEU A 109 -30.00 -5.38 -5.93
N GLU A 110 -30.05 -5.95 -7.14
CA GLU A 110 -29.07 -6.93 -7.59
C GLU A 110 -27.98 -6.24 -8.41
N PHE A 111 -26.74 -6.57 -8.08
CA PHE A 111 -25.57 -6.06 -8.80
C PHE A 111 -25.43 -6.74 -10.16
N SER A 112 -24.99 -5.98 -11.16
CA SER A 112 -24.52 -6.55 -12.42
C SER A 112 -23.31 -7.46 -12.23
N ASP A 113 -23.02 -8.26 -13.25
CA ASP A 113 -21.84 -9.13 -13.29
C ASP A 113 -20.54 -8.35 -13.03
N GLN A 114 -20.43 -7.12 -13.53
CA GLN A 114 -19.22 -6.30 -13.34
C GLN A 114 -19.09 -5.75 -11.92
N ALA A 115 -20.18 -5.32 -11.30
CA ALA A 115 -20.16 -4.92 -9.88
C ALA A 115 -19.85 -6.13 -8.98
N THR A 116 -20.40 -7.29 -9.30
CA THR A 116 -20.05 -8.55 -8.62
C THR A 116 -18.57 -8.90 -8.81
N ALA A 117 -18.02 -8.70 -10.00
CA ALA A 117 -16.60 -8.92 -10.27
C ALA A 117 -15.71 -7.93 -9.49
N ALA A 118 -16.10 -6.66 -9.38
CA ALA A 118 -15.40 -5.68 -8.54
C ALA A 118 -15.36 -6.14 -7.07
N PHE A 119 -16.50 -6.54 -6.52
CA PHE A 119 -16.60 -7.09 -5.17
C PHE A 119 -15.71 -8.33 -4.98
N GLN A 120 -15.70 -9.26 -5.95
CA GLN A 120 -14.86 -10.46 -5.88
C GLN A 120 -13.36 -10.14 -5.88
N VAL A 121 -12.93 -9.18 -6.70
CA VAL A 121 -11.52 -8.73 -6.75
C VAL A 121 -11.11 -8.08 -5.45
N GLU A 122 -11.96 -7.22 -4.88
CA GLU A 122 -11.74 -6.61 -3.58
C GLU A 122 -11.66 -7.68 -2.48
N SER A 123 -12.56 -8.67 -2.49
CA SER A 123 -12.57 -9.78 -1.52
C SER A 123 -11.33 -10.68 -1.63
N ALA A 124 -10.75 -10.79 -2.83
CA ALA A 124 -9.50 -11.50 -3.05
C ALA A 124 -8.29 -10.73 -2.50
N LEU A 125 -8.34 -9.39 -2.50
CA LEU A 125 -7.32 -8.54 -1.91
C LEU A 125 -7.31 -8.74 -0.38
N LYS A 126 -6.19 -9.23 0.16
CA LYS A 126 -6.02 -9.43 1.62
C LYS A 126 -5.37 -8.22 2.32
N GLY A 127 -4.87 -7.27 1.54
CA GLY A 127 -4.15 -6.09 1.99
C GLY A 127 -4.89 -4.79 1.78
N ILE A 128 -4.47 -3.73 2.49
CA ILE A 128 -4.92 -2.36 2.27
C ILE A 128 -4.33 -1.87 0.94
N GLY A 129 -5.17 -1.28 0.10
CA GLY A 129 -4.81 -0.79 -1.24
C GLY A 129 -6.00 -0.86 -2.20
N CYS A 130 -5.77 -0.53 -3.46
CA CYS A 130 -6.75 -0.67 -4.53
C CYS A 130 -6.24 -1.64 -5.60
N TRP A 131 -6.89 -2.79 -5.79
CA TRP A 131 -6.53 -3.67 -6.90
C TRP A 131 -7.08 -3.13 -8.22
N VAL A 132 -6.21 -2.51 -9.00
CA VAL A 132 -6.50 -2.02 -10.36
C VAL A 132 -6.30 -3.15 -11.37
N LYS A 133 -7.39 -3.67 -11.94
CA LYS A 133 -7.41 -4.89 -12.76
C LYS A 133 -7.29 -4.54 -14.24
N VAL A 134 -6.08 -4.17 -14.65
CA VAL A 134 -5.75 -3.81 -16.04
C VAL A 134 -5.26 -5.03 -16.84
N LYS A 135 -5.55 -5.04 -18.15
CA LYS A 135 -5.04 -6.07 -19.08
C LYS A 135 -3.72 -5.65 -19.71
N ASP A 136 -3.64 -4.39 -20.16
CA ASP A 136 -2.51 -3.86 -20.92
C ASP A 136 -2.18 -2.44 -20.46
N ASN A 137 -0.89 -2.12 -20.35
CA ASN A 137 -0.30 -0.85 -19.89
C ASN A 137 -0.79 -0.36 -18.51
N LEU A 138 0.14 0.07 -17.67
CA LEU A 138 -0.20 0.65 -16.38
C LEU A 138 -0.79 2.06 -16.60
N PRO A 139 -2.00 2.32 -16.08
CA PRO A 139 -2.58 3.67 -16.09
C PRO A 139 -1.70 4.67 -15.36
N LYS A 140 -1.97 5.95 -15.58
CA LYS A 140 -1.27 7.00 -14.84
C LYS A 140 -1.52 6.84 -13.35
N ASN A 141 -0.51 7.14 -12.54
CA ASN A 141 -0.56 7.03 -11.08
C ASN A 141 -0.85 5.60 -10.58
N THR A 142 -0.55 4.57 -11.37
CA THR A 142 -0.55 3.19 -10.91
C THR A 142 0.86 2.65 -10.81
N ILE A 143 1.07 1.74 -9.86
CA ILE A 143 2.34 1.07 -9.61
C ILE A 143 2.12 -0.43 -9.50
N THR A 144 3.19 -1.18 -9.78
CA THR A 144 3.23 -2.60 -9.42
C THR A 144 3.47 -2.75 -7.92
N ASN A 145 2.49 -3.36 -7.28
CA ASN A 145 2.49 -3.70 -5.86
C ASN A 145 2.44 -5.23 -5.68
N PHE A 146 2.49 -5.70 -4.44
CA PHE A 146 2.27 -7.11 -4.13
C PHE A 146 1.68 -7.29 -2.74
N MET A 147 0.89 -8.36 -2.59
CA MET A 147 0.40 -8.80 -1.29
C MET A 147 1.13 -10.02 -0.80
N VAL A 148 1.39 -10.08 0.50
CA VAL A 148 1.93 -11.27 1.15
C VAL A 148 0.79 -12.26 1.34
N VAL A 149 0.99 -13.49 0.90
CA VAL A 149 0.02 -14.58 1.05
C VAL A 149 0.66 -15.72 1.81
N LYS A 150 -0.13 -16.43 2.61
CA LYS A 150 0.31 -17.60 3.37
C LYS A 150 -0.43 -18.83 2.88
N ALA A 151 0.28 -19.74 2.23
CA ALA A 151 -0.26 -21.03 1.77
C ALA A 151 0.53 -22.18 2.38
N SER A 152 -0.16 -23.12 3.02
CA SER A 152 0.45 -24.32 3.64
C SER A 152 1.64 -23.98 4.58
N GLY A 153 1.50 -22.90 5.36
CA GLY A 153 2.53 -22.44 6.30
C GLY A 153 3.70 -21.67 5.67
N LYS A 154 3.75 -21.53 4.35
CA LYS A 154 4.79 -20.79 3.63
C LYS A 154 4.27 -19.43 3.18
N PHE A 155 5.12 -18.41 3.33
CA PHE A 155 4.86 -17.06 2.84
C PHE A 155 5.38 -16.89 1.42
N SER A 156 4.54 -16.36 0.55
CA SER A 156 4.87 -15.92 -0.81
C SER A 156 4.27 -14.54 -1.05
N VAL A 157 4.50 -14.01 -2.25
CA VAL A 157 3.95 -12.72 -2.68
C VAL A 157 3.17 -12.90 -3.97
N GLU A 158 2.03 -12.22 -4.07
CA GLU A 158 1.19 -12.17 -5.26
C GLU A 158 1.17 -10.75 -5.80
N LYS A 159 1.50 -10.60 -7.09
CA LYS A 159 1.55 -9.32 -7.77
C LYS A 159 0.14 -8.76 -7.99
N PHE A 160 -0.04 -7.46 -7.78
CA PHE A 160 -1.21 -6.71 -8.26
C PHE A 160 -0.80 -5.27 -8.63
N GLU A 161 -1.68 -4.55 -9.32
CA GLU A 161 -1.46 -3.14 -9.64
C GLU A 161 -2.29 -2.27 -8.69
N ASP A 162 -1.72 -1.17 -8.22
CA ASP A 162 -2.30 -0.32 -7.18
C ASP A 162 -2.19 1.16 -7.55
N PHE A 163 -3.07 1.99 -7.00
CA PHE A 163 -2.93 3.44 -7.12
C PHE A 163 -1.82 3.94 -6.21
N ALA A 164 -0.87 4.66 -6.81
CA ALA A 164 0.27 5.23 -6.13
C ALA A 164 -0.15 6.23 -5.05
N PHE A 165 0.64 6.35 -4.00
CA PHE A 165 0.62 7.57 -3.21
C PHE A 165 1.10 8.77 -4.02
N SER A 166 0.58 9.95 -3.70
CA SER A 166 1.20 11.19 -4.15
C SER A 166 2.58 11.34 -3.50
N LYS A 167 3.44 12.13 -4.14
CA LYS A 167 4.76 12.45 -3.57
C LYS A 167 4.64 13.16 -2.22
N PHE A 168 3.56 13.93 -2.01
CA PHE A 168 3.30 14.60 -0.74
C PHE A 168 2.94 13.59 0.36
N GLU A 169 2.03 12.64 0.09
CA GLU A 169 1.56 11.64 1.06
C GLU A 169 2.70 10.81 1.69
N VAL A 170 3.78 10.57 0.94
CA VAL A 170 4.94 9.74 1.35
C VAL A 170 6.23 10.52 1.58
N GLY A 171 6.26 11.80 1.18
CA GLY A 171 7.43 12.66 1.30
C GLY A 171 7.76 13.02 2.75
N SER A 172 8.92 13.63 2.98
CA SER A 172 9.38 14.16 4.27
C SER A 172 8.96 15.62 4.49
N ASP A 173 8.96 16.12 5.72
CA ASP A 173 8.66 17.55 5.99
C ASP A 173 9.65 18.52 5.35
N ASP A 174 10.86 18.04 5.04
CA ASP A 174 11.89 18.81 4.34
C ASP A 174 11.69 18.80 2.81
N ASP A 175 10.69 18.10 2.28
CA ASP A 175 10.41 18.03 0.85
C ASP A 175 9.73 19.31 0.34
N ILE A 176 10.07 19.67 -0.90
CA ILE A 176 9.57 20.86 -1.60
C ILE A 176 8.17 20.63 -2.19
N PHE A 177 7.58 19.45 -2.01
CA PHE A 177 6.26 19.15 -2.56
C PHE A 177 5.18 19.93 -1.81
N ALA A 178 4.45 20.77 -2.54
CA ALA A 178 3.25 21.41 -2.01
C ALA A 178 2.09 20.40 -1.98
N PRO A 179 1.18 20.50 -0.99
CA PRO A 179 -0.05 19.71 -1.01
C PRO A 179 -0.88 20.09 -2.24
N ALA A 180 -1.51 19.12 -2.87
CA ALA A 180 -2.38 19.32 -4.03
C ALA A 180 -3.73 19.95 -3.64
N TRP A 181 -4.12 19.87 -2.37
CA TRP A 181 -5.29 20.58 -1.81
C TRP A 181 -5.06 20.94 -0.32
N PRO A 182 -5.80 21.91 0.25
CA PRO A 182 -5.54 22.45 1.60
C PRO A 182 -5.55 21.45 2.77
N HIS A 183 -6.12 20.27 2.56
CA HIS A 183 -6.28 19.23 3.58
C HIS A 183 -5.52 17.94 3.21
N GLU A 184 -4.61 17.98 2.23
CA GLU A 184 -3.76 16.82 1.96
C GLU A 184 -2.74 16.67 3.08
N ALA A 185 -2.67 15.47 3.64
CA ALA A 185 -1.77 15.13 4.73
C ALA A 185 -0.70 14.10 4.33
N ARG A 186 0.39 14.11 5.09
CA ARG A 186 1.40 13.05 5.02
C ARG A 186 0.89 11.85 5.81
N LEU A 187 0.82 10.68 5.18
CA LEU A 187 0.11 9.54 5.76
C LEU A 187 1.01 8.54 6.48
N ILE A 188 2.32 8.54 6.20
CA ILE A 188 3.22 7.49 6.70
C ILE A 188 3.23 7.40 8.23
N ASP A 189 3.27 8.53 8.92
CA ASP A 189 3.28 8.53 10.39
C ASP A 189 1.95 8.08 10.97
N SER A 190 0.81 8.50 10.38
CA SER A 190 -0.51 7.99 10.77
C SER A 190 -0.59 6.47 10.56
N ILE A 191 -0.14 5.98 9.40
CA ILE A 191 -0.10 4.55 9.09
C ILE A 191 0.74 3.80 10.13
N PHE A 192 1.94 4.28 10.46
CA PHE A 192 2.78 3.66 11.49
C PHE A 192 2.17 3.73 12.88
N TYR A 193 1.53 4.84 13.24
CA TYR A 193 0.85 5.02 14.53
C TYR A 193 -0.30 4.02 14.72
N HIS A 194 -1.15 3.85 13.70
CA HIS A 194 -2.27 2.92 13.73
C HIS A 194 -1.86 1.45 13.51
N CYS A 195 -0.68 1.21 12.92
CA CYS A 195 -0.01 -0.09 12.92
C CYS A 195 0.50 -0.43 14.34
N HIS A 196 -0.39 -0.78 15.26
CA HIS A 196 -0.04 -1.00 16.67
C HIS A 196 0.96 -2.16 16.88
N TYR A 197 1.94 -1.97 17.77
CA TYR A 197 3.06 -2.90 18.04
C TYR A 197 2.64 -4.36 18.32
N SER A 198 1.49 -4.58 18.97
CA SER A 198 1.00 -5.93 19.27
C SER A 198 0.53 -6.71 18.03
N ILE A 199 0.07 -6.00 16.99
CA ILE A 199 -0.39 -6.59 15.73
C ILE A 199 0.80 -6.85 14.80
N ILE A 200 1.86 -6.04 14.87
CA ILE A 200 3.03 -6.12 13.98
C ILE A 200 3.65 -7.52 13.92
N ASN A 201 3.63 -8.30 15.00
CA ASN A 201 4.21 -9.65 15.00
C ASN A 201 3.26 -10.74 14.46
N SER A 202 2.06 -10.39 14.00
CA SER A 202 1.07 -11.34 13.48
C SER A 202 1.17 -11.53 11.97
N ASP A 203 0.82 -12.72 11.49
CA ASP A 203 0.67 -13.00 10.06
C ASP A 203 -0.35 -12.07 9.40
N ASN A 204 -1.39 -11.68 10.14
CA ASN A 204 -2.41 -10.76 9.68
C ASN A 204 -1.83 -9.38 9.37
N PHE A 205 -0.83 -8.92 10.12
CA PHE A 205 -0.16 -7.66 9.80
C PHE A 205 0.55 -7.73 8.46
N SER A 206 1.28 -8.82 8.22
CA SER A 206 1.99 -9.04 6.95
C SER A 206 1.06 -8.98 5.76
N MET A 207 -0.08 -9.69 5.84
CA MET A 207 -1.04 -9.74 4.74
C MET A 207 -1.77 -8.41 4.58
N LYS A 208 -2.11 -7.72 5.69
CA LYS A 208 -2.93 -6.51 5.70
C LYS A 208 -2.14 -5.23 5.36
N TYR A 209 -0.98 -5.00 5.99
CA TYR A 209 -0.29 -3.71 5.97
C TYR A 209 1.00 -3.68 5.14
N LEU A 210 1.67 -4.81 4.87
CA LEU A 210 2.84 -4.76 3.99
C LEU A 210 2.55 -4.21 2.59
N PRO A 211 1.41 -4.49 1.94
CA PRO A 211 1.12 -3.93 0.61
C PRO A 211 1.06 -2.41 0.63
N LEU A 212 0.60 -1.84 1.74
CA LEU A 212 0.55 -0.40 1.96
C LEU A 212 1.95 0.22 2.04
N PHE A 213 2.87 -0.41 2.77
CA PHE A 213 4.26 0.05 2.87
C PHE A 213 5.03 -0.15 1.56
N VAL A 214 4.75 -1.22 0.81
CA VAL A 214 5.32 -1.42 -0.52
C VAL A 214 4.83 -0.33 -1.47
N ASN A 215 3.54 0.01 -1.43
CA ASN A 215 3.01 1.13 -2.21
C ASN A 215 3.72 2.43 -1.85
N ALA A 216 3.90 2.72 -0.56
CA ALA A 216 4.62 3.91 -0.10
C ALA A 216 6.06 3.96 -0.63
N VAL A 217 6.79 2.85 -0.57
CA VAL A 217 8.14 2.73 -1.14
C VAL A 217 8.14 2.99 -2.64
N ARG A 218 7.26 2.33 -3.39
CA ARG A 218 7.17 2.43 -4.86
C ARG A 218 6.68 3.80 -5.34
N SER A 219 5.99 4.55 -4.47
CA SER A 219 5.52 5.90 -4.76
C SER A 219 6.50 7.00 -4.35
N SER A 220 7.56 6.64 -3.62
CA SER A 220 8.54 7.58 -3.08
C SER A 220 9.56 8.03 -4.14
N ASP A 221 10.04 9.27 -4.01
CA ASP A 221 11.17 9.79 -4.78
C ASP A 221 12.48 9.44 -4.04
N LEU A 222 13.30 8.57 -4.64
CA LEU A 222 14.52 8.03 -4.04
C LEU A 222 15.81 8.47 -4.76
N ARG A 223 15.71 9.43 -5.69
CA ARG A 223 16.83 9.87 -6.54
C ARG A 223 17.88 10.71 -5.82
N ASP A 224 17.45 11.58 -4.92
CA ASP A 224 18.33 12.55 -4.26
C ASP A 224 18.60 12.24 -2.78
N ILE A 225 18.30 11.01 -2.35
CA ILE A 225 18.46 10.61 -0.94
C ILE A 225 19.94 10.50 -0.61
N ARG A 226 20.34 11.05 0.54
CA ARG A 226 21.73 11.01 1.01
C ARG A 226 21.81 10.54 2.45
N PHE A 227 22.93 9.92 2.78
CA PHE A 227 23.27 9.60 4.15
C PHE A 227 24.64 10.16 4.50
N THR A 228 24.64 11.30 5.18
CA THR A 228 25.79 12.14 5.48
C THR A 228 25.84 12.38 6.99
N SER A 229 27.02 12.26 7.59
CA SER A 229 27.22 12.56 9.02
C SER A 229 26.24 11.84 9.97
N GLY A 230 25.83 10.61 9.62
CA GLY A 230 24.91 9.79 10.41
C GLY A 230 23.43 10.16 10.30
N LYS A 231 23.07 11.04 9.37
CA LYS A 231 21.68 11.49 9.14
C LYS A 231 21.26 11.21 7.70
N TRP A 232 19.97 10.92 7.55
CA TRP A 232 19.32 10.87 6.25
C TRP A 232 18.93 12.29 5.85
N GLU A 233 19.29 12.69 4.64
CA GLU A 233 18.91 13.96 4.03
C GLU A 233 18.04 13.68 2.80
N ARG A 234 16.98 14.47 2.61
CA ARG A 234 16.03 14.37 1.49
C ARG A 234 15.43 12.97 1.30
N ALA A 235 15.45 12.15 2.34
CA ALA A 235 14.89 10.82 2.30
C ALA A 235 13.40 10.89 2.63
N PRO A 236 12.52 10.20 1.88
CA PRO A 236 11.10 10.17 2.22
C PRO A 236 10.88 9.47 3.56
N TYR A 237 9.78 9.78 4.25
CA TYR A 237 9.53 9.29 5.61
C TYR A 237 9.63 7.77 5.75
N ILE A 238 9.22 7.04 4.71
CA ILE A 238 9.30 5.58 4.70
C ILE A 238 10.74 5.07 4.83
N VAL A 239 11.73 5.77 4.26
CA VAL A 239 13.17 5.42 4.39
C VAL A 239 13.65 5.69 5.82
N HIS A 240 13.26 6.82 6.41
CA HIS A 240 13.59 7.11 7.81
C HIS A 240 13.05 6.03 8.77
N ARG A 241 11.82 5.57 8.53
CA ARG A 241 11.18 4.53 9.36
C ARG A 241 11.76 3.14 9.12
N LEU A 242 12.05 2.77 7.88
CA LEU A 242 12.56 1.44 7.53
C LEU A 242 14.07 1.28 7.73
N VAL A 243 14.86 2.35 7.62
CA VAL A 243 16.34 2.28 7.65
C VAL A 243 16.95 3.15 8.74
N GLY A 244 16.34 4.31 9.02
CA GLY A 244 16.90 5.35 9.88
C GLY A 244 16.90 5.08 11.39
N SER A 245 16.01 4.22 11.90
CA SER A 245 15.92 3.98 13.35
C SER A 245 15.93 2.48 13.71
N LYS A 246 16.85 2.09 14.61
CA LYS A 246 16.89 0.73 15.17
C LYS A 246 15.61 0.39 15.93
N ALA A 247 14.95 1.38 16.54
CA ALA A 247 13.73 1.20 17.33
C ALA A 247 12.48 0.91 16.47
N SER A 248 12.33 1.61 15.34
CA SER A 248 11.23 1.38 14.38
C SER A 248 11.41 0.04 13.67
N LEU A 249 12.63 -0.31 13.27
CA LEU A 249 12.94 -1.62 12.72
C LEU A 249 12.70 -2.76 13.71
N ALA A 250 13.04 -2.58 14.99
CA ALA A 250 12.81 -3.62 16.01
C ALA A 250 11.33 -4.02 16.07
N ALA A 251 10.42 -3.06 15.93
CA ALA A 251 8.97 -3.27 15.86
C ALA A 251 8.58 -4.26 14.78
N ILE A 252 9.01 -4.00 13.54
CA ILE A 252 8.59 -4.73 12.34
C ILE A 252 9.54 -5.88 11.96
N SER A 253 10.68 -6.01 12.63
CA SER A 253 11.74 -6.96 12.27
C SER A 253 11.30 -8.42 12.19
N LYS A 254 10.27 -8.80 12.95
CA LYS A 254 9.73 -10.16 13.01
C LYS A 254 8.55 -10.39 12.07
N VAL A 255 8.08 -9.35 11.38
CA VAL A 255 6.94 -9.42 10.44
C VAL A 255 7.27 -10.42 9.33
N PRO A 256 6.50 -11.50 9.16
CA PRO A 256 6.64 -12.38 8.01
C PRO A 256 6.56 -11.60 6.69
N GLY A 257 7.46 -11.86 5.75
CA GLY A 257 7.47 -11.15 4.46
C GLY A 257 8.12 -9.76 4.48
N LEU A 258 8.62 -9.26 5.63
CA LEU A 258 9.39 -8.00 5.69
C LEU A 258 10.54 -7.97 4.68
N ARG A 259 11.19 -9.12 4.44
CA ARG A 259 12.25 -9.25 3.42
C ARG A 259 11.82 -8.70 2.06
N TYR A 260 10.57 -8.90 1.66
CA TYR A 260 10.09 -8.47 0.36
C TYR A 260 9.94 -6.95 0.31
N LEU A 261 9.50 -6.31 1.40
CA LEU A 261 9.47 -4.85 1.51
C LEU A 261 10.88 -4.24 1.42
N LEU A 262 11.85 -4.80 2.15
CA LEU A 262 13.23 -4.29 2.14
C LEU A 262 13.91 -4.49 0.78
N LEU A 263 13.66 -5.62 0.11
CA LEU A 263 14.16 -5.86 -1.24
C LEU A 263 13.46 -4.98 -2.29
N ALA A 264 12.17 -4.68 -2.12
CA ALA A 264 11.46 -3.73 -2.96
C ALA A 264 12.00 -2.29 -2.78
N LEU A 265 12.35 -1.90 -1.55
CA LEU A 265 13.03 -0.62 -1.28
C LEU A 265 14.35 -0.52 -2.03
N TYR A 266 15.17 -1.57 -1.96
CA TYR A 266 16.44 -1.60 -2.69
C TYR A 266 16.23 -1.59 -4.21
N ASP A 267 15.27 -2.37 -4.73
CA ASP A 267 14.94 -2.37 -6.16
C ASP A 267 14.49 -1.00 -6.66
N GLU A 268 13.67 -0.30 -5.87
CA GLU A 268 13.18 1.03 -6.22
C GLU A 268 14.31 2.05 -6.21
N TYR A 269 15.13 2.06 -5.16
CA TYR A 269 16.32 2.91 -5.08
C TYR A 269 17.28 2.63 -6.25
N PHE A 270 17.56 1.36 -6.55
CA PHE A 270 18.37 0.95 -7.70
C PHE A 270 17.78 1.46 -9.03
N SER A 271 16.48 1.25 -9.23
CA SER A 271 15.79 1.58 -10.49
C SER A 271 15.80 3.07 -10.77
N GLN A 272 15.54 3.90 -9.76
CA GLN A 272 15.48 5.35 -9.92
C GLN A 272 16.85 6.00 -10.14
N ASN A 273 17.91 5.41 -9.55
CA ASN A 273 19.28 5.90 -9.67
C ASN A 273 20.08 5.26 -10.81
N LYS A 274 19.47 4.33 -11.57
CA LYS A 274 20.08 3.66 -12.72
C LYS A 274 21.44 2.97 -12.43
N GLY A 275 21.72 2.65 -11.17
CA GLY A 275 23.01 2.10 -10.76
C GLY A 275 24.06 3.14 -10.33
N GLU A 276 23.76 4.43 -10.38
CA GLU A 276 24.64 5.52 -9.94
C GLU A 276 24.26 5.95 -8.53
N PHE A 277 24.98 5.47 -7.52
CA PHE A 277 24.58 5.61 -6.12
C PHE A 277 25.36 6.68 -5.37
N GLU A 278 24.67 7.38 -4.47
CA GLU A 278 25.30 8.03 -3.34
C GLU A 278 25.79 6.95 -2.35
N GLU A 279 27.12 6.75 -2.26
CA GLU A 279 27.75 5.66 -1.51
C GLU A 279 27.23 5.53 -0.07
N GLY A 280 26.97 6.68 0.59
CA GLY A 280 26.47 6.71 1.96
C GLY A 280 25.09 6.05 2.10
N ALA A 281 24.16 6.41 1.21
CA ALA A 281 22.77 5.93 1.25
C ALA A 281 22.70 4.44 0.90
N GLU A 282 23.35 4.04 -0.19
CA GLU A 282 23.42 2.63 -0.59
C GLU A 282 24.03 1.77 0.51
N GLY A 283 25.16 2.22 1.07
CA GLY A 283 25.86 1.51 2.13
C GLY A 283 24.98 1.25 3.36
N GLN A 284 24.07 2.16 3.73
CA GLN A 284 23.13 1.91 4.84
C GLN A 284 22.04 0.90 4.46
N ILE A 285 21.47 0.99 3.26
CA ILE A 285 20.44 0.04 2.79
C ILE A 285 21.03 -1.37 2.69
N VAL A 286 22.21 -1.52 2.06
CA VAL A 286 22.91 -2.81 1.96
C VAL A 286 23.31 -3.33 3.35
N ARG A 287 23.75 -2.47 4.27
CA ARG A 287 24.05 -2.87 5.66
C ARG A 287 22.81 -3.40 6.36
N LEU A 288 21.66 -2.77 6.18
CA LEU A 288 20.39 -3.26 6.71
C LEU A 288 20.05 -4.65 6.15
N LEU A 289 20.10 -4.82 4.83
CA LEU A 289 19.84 -6.11 4.17
C LEU A 289 20.80 -7.20 4.63
N THR A 290 22.09 -6.90 4.73
CA THR A 290 23.13 -7.86 5.17
C THR A 290 23.04 -8.22 6.66
N SER A 291 22.43 -7.38 7.49
CA SER A 291 22.13 -7.72 8.89
C SER A 291 21.04 -8.79 9.02
N ARG A 292 20.36 -9.12 7.92
CA ARG A 292 19.22 -10.04 7.86
C ARG A 292 19.51 -11.21 6.92
N ASN A 293 19.65 -12.41 7.49
CA ASN A 293 19.95 -13.61 6.71
C ASN A 293 18.89 -13.92 5.65
N ASP A 294 17.60 -13.67 5.94
CA ASP A 294 16.47 -13.88 5.01
C ASP A 294 16.49 -12.95 3.78
N CYS A 295 17.23 -11.84 3.86
CA CYS A 295 17.43 -10.87 2.76
C CYS A 295 18.69 -11.16 1.92
N THR A 296 19.53 -12.11 2.34
CA THR A 296 20.78 -12.45 1.63
C THR A 296 20.86 -13.91 1.20
N THR A 297 19.83 -14.70 1.50
CA THR A 297 19.73 -16.11 1.15
C THR A 297 18.64 -16.32 0.10
N ASN A 298 18.90 -17.23 -0.84
CA ASN A 298 17.96 -17.60 -1.90
C ASN A 298 17.38 -16.40 -2.68
N LEU A 299 18.20 -15.39 -2.97
CA LEU A 299 17.77 -14.21 -3.73
C LEU A 299 17.21 -14.56 -5.13
N ASN A 300 17.66 -15.67 -5.70
CA ASN A 300 17.16 -16.17 -6.99
C ASN A 300 15.69 -16.63 -6.94
N SER A 301 15.13 -16.93 -5.76
CA SER A 301 13.71 -17.26 -5.61
C SER A 301 12.82 -16.03 -5.40
N VAL A 302 13.39 -14.82 -5.34
CA VAL A 302 12.62 -13.60 -5.18
C VAL A 302 12.02 -13.23 -6.53
N PRO A 303 10.69 -13.01 -6.64
CA PRO A 303 10.08 -12.65 -7.91
C PRO A 303 10.60 -11.32 -8.46
N ASP A 304 10.65 -11.21 -9.79
CA ASP A 304 11.21 -10.03 -10.48
C ASP A 304 10.42 -8.73 -10.25
N PHE A 305 9.13 -8.83 -9.90
CA PHE A 305 8.33 -7.67 -9.51
C PHE A 305 8.65 -7.15 -8.09
N VAL A 306 9.38 -7.92 -7.28
CA VAL A 306 9.94 -7.46 -6.00
C VAL A 306 11.35 -6.92 -6.22
N LEU A 307 12.21 -7.70 -6.87
CA LEU A 307 13.62 -7.38 -7.09
C LEU A 307 14.02 -7.77 -8.50
N LYS A 308 14.18 -6.77 -9.37
CA LYS A 308 14.52 -6.97 -10.79
C LYS A 308 15.88 -7.64 -10.95
N PRO A 309 16.12 -8.37 -12.04
CA PRO A 309 17.38 -9.09 -12.24
C PRO A 309 18.64 -8.22 -12.14
N ARG A 310 18.61 -6.98 -12.63
CA ARG A 310 19.75 -6.05 -12.54
C ARG A 310 20.05 -5.60 -11.11
N ALA A 311 19.01 -5.18 -10.38
CA ALA A 311 19.14 -4.82 -8.97
C ALA A 311 19.62 -6.03 -8.15
N ARG A 312 19.10 -7.24 -8.42
CA ARG A 312 19.53 -8.47 -7.77
C ARG A 312 21.03 -8.75 -7.97
N ALA A 313 21.51 -8.65 -9.21
CA ALA A 313 22.91 -8.90 -9.52
C ALA A 313 23.82 -7.91 -8.78
N HIS A 314 23.46 -6.62 -8.78
CA HIS A 314 24.20 -5.57 -8.07
C HIS A 314 24.20 -5.82 -6.54
N LEU A 315 23.03 -6.14 -5.96
CA LEU A 315 22.94 -6.45 -4.52
C LEU A 315 23.84 -7.63 -4.14
N MET A 316 23.90 -8.68 -4.97
CA MET A 316 24.74 -9.84 -4.72
C MET A 316 26.24 -9.48 -4.75
N GLU A 317 26.64 -8.56 -5.62
CA GLU A 317 28.00 -8.01 -5.65
C GLU A 317 28.33 -7.24 -4.36
N GLU A 318 27.45 -6.34 -3.94
CA GLU A 318 27.64 -5.53 -2.72
C GLU A 318 27.65 -6.37 -1.43
N ILE A 319 26.81 -7.41 -1.36
CA ILE A 319 26.85 -8.40 -0.28
C ILE A 319 28.21 -9.13 -0.27
N SER A 320 28.73 -9.48 -1.44
CA SER A 320 30.00 -10.20 -1.58
C SER A 320 31.19 -9.34 -1.14
N LYS A 321 31.22 -8.06 -1.56
CA LYS A 321 32.21 -7.06 -1.11
C LYS A 321 32.18 -6.90 0.41
N SER A 322 30.99 -6.72 0.98
CA SER A 322 30.78 -6.55 2.42
C SER A 322 31.26 -7.76 3.24
N ARG A 323 31.13 -8.98 2.71
CA ARG A 323 31.61 -10.22 3.34
C ARG A 323 33.12 -10.45 3.16
N GLY A 324 33.68 -10.03 2.02
CA GLY A 324 35.13 -10.11 1.74
C GLY A 324 35.97 -9.25 2.67
N ILE A 325 35.51 -8.03 2.99
CA ILE A 325 36.19 -7.09 3.90
C ILE A 325 36.27 -7.64 5.35
N ARG A 326 35.34 -8.51 5.77
CA ARG A 326 35.35 -9.11 7.12
C ARG A 326 36.42 -10.19 7.32
N LYS A 327 37.04 -10.73 6.25
CA LYS A 327 38.04 -11.81 6.36
C LYS A 327 39.49 -11.33 6.55
N THR A 328 39.76 -10.04 6.51
CA THR A 328 41.12 -9.47 6.65
C THR A 328 41.27 -8.61 7.90
N ARG A 329 40.84 -9.10 9.07
CA ARG A 329 41.45 -8.63 10.32
C ARG A 329 42.68 -9.50 10.59
N PRO A 330 43.91 -8.95 10.51
CA PRO A 330 45.06 -9.65 11.05
C PRO A 330 44.75 -9.94 12.51
N ARG A 331 44.95 -11.19 12.94
CA ARG A 331 45.18 -11.44 14.36
C ARG A 331 46.36 -10.56 14.73
N SER A 332 46.11 -9.49 15.46
CA SER A 332 47.15 -8.79 16.21
C SER A 332 47.66 -9.81 17.22
N GLY A 333 48.72 -10.52 16.84
CA GLY A 333 49.60 -11.18 17.79
C GLY A 333 50.41 -10.09 18.47
N ALA A 334 50.11 -9.84 19.73
CA ALA A 334 51.04 -9.44 20.76
C ALA A 334 50.47 -9.96 22.08
#